data_AF-A0A419EBY8-F1
#
_entry.id   AF-A0A419EBY8-F1
#
_cell.length_a   1.000
_cell.length_b   1.000
_cell.length_c   1.000
_cell.angle_alpha   90.00
_cell.angle_beta   90.00
_cell.angle_gamma   90.00
#
_symmetry.space_group_name_H-M   'P 1'
#
loop_
_entity.id
_entity.type
_entity.pdbx_description
1 polymer ?
#
loop_
_entity_poly.entity_id
_entity_poly.type
_entity_poly.pdbx_seq_one_letter_code
_entity_poly.pdbx_strand_id
1 'polypeptide(L)'
;MESKIVPTIELIEQKLLIWEKWLFACYSAAFIMLAHAFIKAYENQMLVNVFFSLDRESGNPNLSIFQRYSAEIFPGLISPWRILFVFLLEIVFLVSFAVLAFHPTWKKIALFRRIDLIFGYLLAGWVTLLSLGAQDPVNASNGYNVLVVIFLLAIGLGYWRLRRKKDKAEEVFP
;
A
#
# COMPACT_ATOMS: atom_id res chain seq x y z
N MET A 1 12.79 -0.80 43.81
CA MET A 1 12.84 0.34 42.87
C MET A 1 11.88 0.08 41.70
N GLU A 2 10.64 -0.32 41.99
CA GLU A 2 9.70 -0.91 41.01
C GLU A 2 8.55 0.02 40.62
N SER A 3 8.26 1.07 41.41
CA SER A 3 7.07 1.92 41.20
C SER A 3 7.15 2.90 40.02
N LYS A 4 8.33 3.14 39.43
CA LYS A 4 8.48 4.03 38.26
C LYS A 4 8.37 3.32 36.90
N ILE A 5 8.53 2.00 36.87
CA ILE A 5 8.59 1.24 35.60
C ILE A 5 7.17 0.93 35.09
N VAL A 6 6.27 0.52 35.99
CA VAL A 6 4.86 0.22 35.71
C VAL A 6 4.12 1.36 34.98
N PRO A 7 4.16 2.64 35.45
CA PRO A 7 3.46 3.73 34.76
C PRO A 7 4.03 4.03 33.36
N THR A 8 5.26 3.61 33.08
CA THR A 8 5.88 3.82 31.76
C THR A 8 5.39 2.79 30.73
N ILE A 9 5.07 1.57 31.16
CA ILE A 9 4.59 0.49 30.28
C ILE A 9 3.13 0.73 29.90
N GLU A 10 2.26 1.06 30.87
CA GLU A 10 0.85 1.39 30.60
C GLU A 10 0.71 2.54 29.59
N LEU A 11 1.56 3.57 29.71
CA LEU A 11 1.57 4.70 28.79
C LEU A 11 2.01 4.30 27.38
N ILE A 12 2.94 3.35 27.26
CA ILE A 12 3.37 2.79 25.97
C ILE A 12 2.26 1.93 25.34
N GLU A 13 1.50 1.17 26.14
CA GLU A 13 0.36 0.39 25.66
C GLU A 13 -0.81 1.29 25.21
N GLN A 14 -1.09 2.38 25.92
CA GLN A 14 -2.07 3.36 25.45
C GLN A 14 -1.66 3.97 24.10
N LYS A 15 -0.36 4.26 23.93
CA LYS A 15 0.16 4.73 22.63
C LYS A 15 0.00 3.66 21.55
N LEU A 16 0.23 2.38 21.86
CA LEU A 16 0.01 1.28 20.92
C LEU A 16 -1.42 1.27 20.35
N LEU A 17 -2.43 1.47 21.19
CA LEU A 17 -3.82 1.51 20.76
C LEU A 17 -4.12 2.68 19.81
N ILE A 18 -3.40 3.80 19.95
CA ILE A 18 -3.45 4.91 18.99
C ILE A 18 -2.85 4.49 17.64
N TRP A 19 -1.73 3.75 17.64
CA TRP A 19 -1.14 3.21 16.41
C TRP A 19 -2.07 2.20 15.74
N GLU A 20 -2.76 1.34 16.49
CA GLU A 20 -3.76 0.43 15.92
C GLU A 20 -4.89 1.20 15.23
N LYS A 21 -5.45 2.22 15.88
CA LYS A 21 -6.47 3.10 15.25
C LYS A 21 -5.93 3.83 14.02
N TRP A 22 -4.69 4.30 14.09
CA TRP A 22 -4.03 4.94 12.96
C TRP A 22 -3.87 3.98 11.78
N LEU A 23 -3.48 2.72 12.04
CA LEU A 23 -3.39 1.68 11.04
C LEU A 23 -4.76 1.42 10.36
N PHE A 24 -5.86 1.40 11.10
CA PHE A 24 -7.21 1.28 10.49
C PHE A 24 -7.54 2.47 9.57
N ALA A 25 -7.15 3.69 9.94
CA ALA A 25 -7.30 4.84 9.07
C ALA A 25 -6.45 4.71 7.79
N CYS A 26 -5.19 4.24 7.93
CA CYS A 26 -4.31 3.94 6.81
C CYS A 26 -4.91 2.90 5.85
N TYR A 27 -5.46 1.81 6.38
CA TYR A 27 -6.16 0.81 5.55
C TYR A 27 -7.36 1.41 4.82
N SER A 28 -8.17 2.21 5.51
CA SER A 28 -9.33 2.85 4.92
C SER A 28 -8.93 3.72 3.73
N ALA A 29 -7.87 4.54 3.88
CA ALA A 29 -7.32 5.33 2.79
C ALA A 29 -6.81 4.46 1.62
N ALA A 30 -6.05 3.41 1.92
CA ALA A 30 -5.52 2.49 0.92
C ALA A 30 -6.63 1.80 0.11
N PHE A 31 -7.69 1.33 0.78
CA PHE A 31 -8.83 0.67 0.12
C PHE A 31 -9.68 1.66 -0.70
N ILE A 32 -9.93 2.88 -0.20
CA ILE A 32 -10.61 3.91 -0.97
C ILE A 32 -9.83 4.22 -2.25
N MET A 33 -8.51 4.33 -2.15
CA MET A 33 -7.64 4.54 -3.31
C MET A 33 -7.69 3.38 -4.30
N LEU A 34 -7.68 2.13 -3.80
CA LEU A 34 -7.80 0.95 -4.62
C LEU A 34 -9.15 0.87 -5.34
N ALA A 35 -10.26 1.15 -4.64
CA ALA A 35 -11.58 1.21 -5.25
C ALA A 35 -11.63 2.30 -6.33
N HIS A 36 -11.12 3.49 -6.04
CA HIS A 36 -11.04 4.57 -7.01
C HIS A 36 -10.14 4.23 -8.21
N ALA A 37 -9.06 3.47 -7.98
CA ALA A 37 -8.20 2.96 -9.04
C ALA A 37 -8.94 2.04 -10.00
N PHE A 38 -9.73 1.08 -9.49
CA PHE A 38 -10.53 0.18 -10.32
C PHE A 38 -11.63 0.92 -11.11
N ILE A 39 -12.33 1.86 -10.47
CA ILE A 39 -13.34 2.68 -11.15
C ILE A 39 -12.69 3.43 -12.32
N LYS A 40 -11.55 4.08 -12.08
CA LYS A 40 -10.85 4.82 -13.13
C LYS A 40 -10.29 3.91 -14.23
N ALA A 41 -9.79 2.72 -13.87
CA ALA A 41 -9.33 1.74 -14.86
C ALA A 41 -10.48 1.32 -15.79
N TYR A 42 -11.67 1.09 -15.24
CA TYR A 42 -12.87 0.76 -16.00
C TYR A 42 -13.32 1.92 -16.91
N GLU A 43 -13.37 3.15 -16.38
CA GLU A 43 -13.66 4.35 -17.17
C GLU A 43 -12.67 4.52 -18.34
N ASN A 44 -11.38 4.32 -18.08
CA ASN A 44 -10.34 4.39 -19.10
C ASN A 44 -10.55 3.33 -20.19
N GLN A 45 -10.87 2.08 -19.81
CA GLN A 45 -11.15 1.02 -20.79
C GLN A 45 -12.39 1.33 -21.63
N MET A 46 -13.46 1.84 -21.02
CA MET A 46 -14.68 2.29 -21.71
C MET A 46 -14.35 3.39 -22.74
N LEU A 47 -13.63 4.43 -22.33
CA LEU A 47 -13.23 5.52 -23.20
C LEU A 47 -12.37 5.03 -24.37
N VAL A 48 -11.36 4.22 -24.08
CA VAL A 48 -10.49 3.61 -25.10
C VAL A 48 -11.32 2.83 -26.12
N ASN A 49 -12.27 2.00 -25.68
CA ASN A 49 -13.13 1.23 -26.57
C ASN A 49 -14.03 2.12 -27.45
N VAL A 50 -14.64 3.16 -26.87
CA VAL A 50 -15.49 4.11 -27.61
C VAL A 50 -14.67 4.87 -28.65
N PHE A 51 -13.48 5.35 -28.30
CA PHE A 51 -12.60 6.04 -29.23
C PHE A 51 -12.16 5.13 -30.38
N PHE A 52 -11.81 3.87 -30.09
CA PHE A 52 -11.45 2.90 -31.14
C PHE A 52 -12.63 2.57 -32.07
N SER A 53 -13.87 2.50 -31.55
CA SER A 53 -15.04 2.32 -32.42
C SER A 53 -15.26 3.51 -33.35
N LEU A 54 -15.13 4.75 -32.85
CA LEU A 54 -15.27 5.95 -33.66
C LEU A 54 -14.16 6.08 -34.72
N ASP A 55 -12.92 5.70 -34.39
CA ASP A 55 -11.79 5.68 -35.32
C ASP A 55 -12.08 4.76 -36.52
N ARG A 56 -12.59 3.56 -36.22
CA ARG A 56 -12.93 2.53 -37.20
C ARG A 56 -14.06 2.96 -38.13
N GLU A 57 -15.02 3.73 -37.63
CA GLU A 57 -16.12 4.28 -38.44
C GLU A 57 -15.68 5.50 -39.27
N SER A 58 -14.71 6.27 -38.80
CA SER A 58 -14.27 7.50 -39.48
C SER A 58 -13.44 7.26 -40.75
N GLY A 59 -12.85 6.07 -40.92
CA GLY A 59 -12.11 5.66 -42.11
C GLY A 59 -10.89 6.53 -42.46
N ASN A 60 -10.42 7.38 -41.55
CA ASN A 60 -9.37 8.36 -41.82
C ASN A 60 -7.97 7.79 -41.52
N PRO A 61 -7.08 7.62 -42.51
CA PRO A 61 -5.77 6.98 -42.32
C PRO A 61 -4.70 7.90 -41.72
N ASN A 62 -4.98 9.20 -41.54
CA ASN A 62 -3.99 10.18 -41.12
C ASN A 62 -4.10 10.51 -39.63
N LEU A 63 -3.13 9.98 -38.87
CA LEU A 63 -2.98 9.94 -37.40
C LEU A 63 -3.92 8.97 -36.71
N SER A 64 -3.38 7.81 -36.32
CA SER A 64 -4.02 6.90 -35.37
C SER A 64 -4.49 7.71 -34.15
N ILE A 65 -5.79 7.73 -33.86
CA ILE A 65 -6.36 8.41 -32.69
C ILE A 65 -5.62 7.99 -31.40
N PHE A 66 -5.07 6.77 -31.40
CA PHE A 66 -4.13 6.26 -30.41
C PHE A 66 -2.95 7.20 -30.08
N GLN A 67 -2.29 7.80 -31.09
CA GLN A 67 -1.17 8.72 -30.86
C GLN A 67 -1.64 10.00 -30.16
N ARG A 68 -2.78 10.59 -30.58
CA ARG A 68 -3.35 11.76 -29.88
C ARG A 68 -3.85 11.42 -28.48
N TYR A 69 -4.48 10.26 -28.30
CA TYR A 69 -4.89 9.74 -27.00
C TYR A 69 -3.69 9.56 -26.05
N SER A 70 -2.60 8.97 -26.54
CA SER A 70 -1.37 8.80 -25.76
C SER A 70 -0.66 10.12 -25.44
N ALA A 71 -0.75 11.13 -26.31
CA ALA A 71 -0.06 12.40 -26.14
C ALA A 71 -0.85 13.41 -25.28
N GLU A 72 -2.18 13.44 -25.39
CA GLU A 72 -3.02 14.45 -24.74
C GLU A 72 -3.78 13.91 -23.52
N ILE A 73 -4.26 12.66 -23.57
CA ILE A 73 -5.10 12.09 -22.51
C ILE A 73 -4.26 11.36 -21.47
N PHE A 74 -3.19 10.68 -21.87
CA PHE A 74 -2.30 9.95 -20.95
C PHE A 74 -1.71 10.84 -19.83
N PRO A 75 -1.21 12.07 -20.11
CA PRO A 75 -0.75 13.00 -19.06
C PRO A 75 -1.89 13.49 -18.15
N GLY A 76 -3.13 13.59 -18.66
CA GLY A 76 -4.30 13.96 -17.87
C GLY A 76 -4.83 12.81 -17.00
N LEU A 77 -4.69 11.57 -17.47
CA LEU A 77 -5.07 10.35 -16.74
C LEU A 77 -4.16 10.11 -15.53
N ILE A 78 -2.87 10.42 -15.68
CA ILE A 78 -1.86 10.37 -14.63
C ILE A 78 -1.68 11.79 -14.07
N SER A 79 -2.69 12.29 -13.34
CA SER A 79 -2.59 13.58 -12.66
C SER A 79 -1.34 13.60 -11.75
N PRO A 80 -0.38 14.52 -11.94
CA PRO A 80 0.86 14.56 -11.16
C PRO A 80 0.61 14.63 -9.65
N TRP A 81 -0.45 15.33 -9.26
CA TRP A 81 -0.90 15.47 -7.87
C TRP A 81 -1.27 14.14 -7.22
N ARG A 82 -1.81 13.20 -8.00
CA ARG A 82 -2.18 11.88 -7.50
C ARG A 82 -0.94 11.03 -7.22
N ILE A 83 0.04 11.05 -8.13
CA ILE A 83 1.32 10.37 -7.91
C ILE A 83 1.98 10.92 -6.63
N LEU A 84 2.01 12.24 -6.48
CA LEU A 84 2.52 12.89 -5.27
C LEU A 84 1.76 12.44 -4.02
N PHE A 85 0.43 12.37 -4.09
CA PHE A 85 -0.39 11.91 -2.96
C PHE A 85 -0.11 10.45 -2.58
N VAL A 86 0.04 9.55 -3.56
CA VAL A 86 0.43 8.15 -3.34
C VAL A 86 1.80 8.09 -2.67
N PHE A 87 2.79 8.84 -3.16
CA PHE A 87 4.13 8.89 -2.56
C PHE A 87 4.10 9.42 -1.12
N LEU A 88 3.32 10.47 -0.85
CA LEU A 88 3.16 11.00 0.51
C LEU A 88 2.57 9.96 1.45
N LEU A 89 1.55 9.22 1.02
CA LEU A 89 0.99 8.12 1.81
C LEU A 89 2.00 7.01 2.04
N GLU A 90 2.79 6.64 1.03
CA GLU A 90 3.82 5.62 1.23
C GLU A 90 4.90 6.04 2.22
N ILE A 91 5.32 7.31 2.17
CA ILE A 91 6.25 7.84 3.16
C ILE A 91 5.64 7.71 4.57
N VAL A 92 4.35 8.01 4.74
CA VAL A 92 3.67 7.86 6.03
C VAL A 92 3.69 6.40 6.52
N PHE A 93 3.42 5.43 5.64
CA PHE A 93 3.45 4.01 6.01
C PHE A 93 4.86 3.52 6.33
N LEU A 94 5.85 3.88 5.52
CA LEU A 94 7.25 3.51 5.72
C LEU A 94 7.85 4.14 6.98
N VAL A 95 7.52 5.39 7.27
CA VAL A 95 7.93 6.06 8.52
C VAL A 95 7.28 5.37 9.72
N SER A 96 5.98 5.05 9.64
CA SER A 96 5.26 4.32 10.70
C SER A 96 5.91 2.95 10.96
N PHE A 97 6.19 2.21 9.89
CA PHE A 97 6.93 0.95 9.93
C PHE A 97 8.31 1.12 10.58
N ALA A 98 9.11 2.09 10.14
CA ALA A 98 10.47 2.31 10.64
C ALA A 98 10.49 2.70 12.12
N VAL A 99 9.55 3.57 12.53
CA VAL A 99 9.40 3.96 13.93
C VAL A 99 9.07 2.73 14.77
N LEU A 100 8.09 1.91 14.37
CA LEU A 100 7.71 0.72 15.13
C LEU A 100 8.79 -0.37 15.13
N ALA A 101 9.54 -0.54 14.04
CA ALA A 101 10.56 -1.56 13.91
C ALA A 101 11.85 -1.23 14.69
N PHE A 102 12.30 0.03 14.64
CA PHE A 102 13.64 0.39 15.07
C PHE A 102 13.69 1.26 16.33
N HIS A 103 12.63 2.03 16.63
CA HIS A 103 12.71 2.99 17.73
C HIS A 103 12.74 2.27 19.11
N PRO A 104 13.68 2.63 20.00
CA PRO A 104 13.92 1.91 21.26
C PRO A 104 12.69 1.79 22.17
N THR A 105 11.81 2.78 22.17
CA THR A 105 10.56 2.77 22.97
C THR A 105 9.69 1.54 22.71
N TRP A 106 9.60 1.09 21.45
CA TRP A 106 8.75 -0.04 21.04
C TRP A 106 9.42 -1.39 21.28
N LYS A 107 10.69 -1.42 21.72
CA LYS A 107 11.36 -2.66 22.13
C LYS A 107 10.85 -3.21 23.46
N LYS A 108 10.17 -2.38 24.24
CA LYS A 108 9.57 -2.76 25.53
C LYS A 108 8.23 -3.48 25.41
N ILE A 109 7.61 -3.47 24.22
CA ILE A 109 6.32 -4.11 23.96
C ILE A 109 6.55 -5.55 23.53
N ALA A 110 5.57 -6.42 23.86
CA ALA A 110 5.52 -7.78 23.37
C ALA A 110 5.74 -7.83 21.85
N LEU A 111 6.70 -8.66 21.43
CA LEU A 111 7.17 -8.74 20.05
C LEU A 111 6.03 -9.01 19.06
N PHE A 112 5.04 -9.83 19.46
CA PHE A 112 3.93 -10.22 18.58
C PHE A 112 3.03 -9.03 18.19
N ARG A 113 2.61 -8.20 19.16
CA ARG A 113 1.79 -7.01 18.87
C ARG A 113 2.51 -6.04 17.94
N ARG A 114 3.82 -5.90 18.17
CA ARG A 114 4.66 -5.05 17.34
C ARG A 114 4.79 -5.59 15.92
N ILE A 115 4.98 -6.91 15.75
CA ILE A 115 5.01 -7.56 14.43
C ILE A 115 3.67 -7.34 13.71
N ASP A 116 2.53 -7.54 14.37
CA ASP A 116 1.22 -7.34 13.75
C ASP A 116 1.03 -5.91 13.22
N LEU A 117 1.43 -4.89 14.00
CA LEU A 117 1.40 -3.49 13.55
C LEU A 117 2.37 -3.22 12.39
N ILE A 118 3.63 -3.67 12.51
CA ILE A 118 4.67 -3.49 11.50
C ILE A 118 4.21 -4.05 10.15
N PHE A 119 3.75 -5.31 10.13
CA PHE A 119 3.26 -5.95 8.92
C PHE A 119 1.93 -5.36 8.46
N GLY A 120 1.12 -4.84 9.38
CA GLY A 120 -0.07 -4.06 9.04
C GLY A 120 0.24 -2.82 8.19
N TYR A 121 1.20 -2.00 8.62
CA TYR A 121 1.61 -0.81 7.84
C TYR A 121 2.25 -1.18 6.50
N LEU A 122 3.06 -2.24 6.47
CA LEU A 122 3.61 -2.76 5.22
C LEU A 122 2.52 -3.24 4.27
N LEU A 123 1.48 -3.89 4.78
CA LEU A 123 0.36 -4.34 3.96
C LEU A 123 -0.48 -3.16 3.46
N ALA A 124 -0.72 -2.13 4.28
CA ALA A 124 -1.39 -0.91 3.85
C ALA A 124 -0.64 -0.18 2.73
N GLY A 125 0.69 -0.10 2.82
CA GLY A 125 1.54 0.40 1.72
C GLY A 125 1.44 -0.50 0.49
N TRP A 126 1.53 -1.80 0.65
CA TRP A 126 1.35 -2.71 -0.48
C TRP A 126 0.00 -2.53 -1.21
N VAL A 127 -1.11 -2.36 -0.48
CA VAL A 127 -2.44 -2.09 -1.08
C VAL A 127 -2.44 -0.75 -1.82
N THR A 128 -1.74 0.25 -1.29
CA THR A 128 -1.63 1.58 -1.91
C THR A 128 -0.80 1.52 -3.19
N LEU A 129 0.30 0.78 -3.20
CA LEU A 129 1.04 0.45 -4.42
C LEU A 129 0.13 -0.27 -5.43
N LEU A 130 -0.55 -1.34 -5.02
CA LEU A 130 -1.48 -2.08 -5.89
C LEU A 130 -2.49 -1.14 -6.56
N SER A 131 -3.00 -0.14 -5.83
CA SER A 131 -3.90 0.86 -6.41
C SER A 131 -3.28 1.63 -7.56
N LEU A 132 -1.98 1.96 -7.49
CA LEU A 132 -1.27 2.67 -8.55
C LEU A 132 -1.11 1.79 -9.80
N GLY A 133 -0.79 0.50 -9.62
CA GLY A 133 -0.71 -0.45 -10.74
C GLY A 133 -2.03 -0.74 -11.44
N ALA A 134 -3.11 -0.87 -10.67
CA ALA A 134 -4.43 -1.20 -11.20
C ALA A 134 -4.98 -0.16 -12.20
N GLN A 135 -4.44 1.06 -12.19
CA GLN A 135 -4.90 2.18 -13.03
C GLN A 135 -4.29 2.20 -14.42
N ASP A 136 -3.15 1.54 -14.60
CA ASP A 136 -2.42 1.56 -15.86
C ASP A 136 -2.79 0.30 -16.65
N PRO A 137 -3.67 0.42 -17.67
CA PRO A 137 -4.11 -0.72 -18.46
C PRO A 137 -2.98 -1.34 -19.28
N VAL A 138 -1.87 -0.62 -19.50
CA VAL A 138 -0.71 -1.10 -20.27
C VAL A 138 0.28 -1.82 -19.35
N ASN A 139 0.53 -1.27 -18.15
CA ASN A 139 1.43 -1.87 -17.16
C ASN A 139 0.82 -3.04 -16.35
N ALA A 140 -0.50 -3.17 -16.33
CA ALA A 140 -1.20 -4.28 -15.68
C ALA A 140 -0.87 -5.66 -16.29
N SER A 141 -0.06 -5.76 -17.35
CA SER A 141 0.14 -7.03 -18.08
C SER A 141 1.45 -7.77 -17.83
N ASN A 142 2.55 -7.20 -17.31
CA ASN A 142 3.81 -8.00 -17.21
C ASN A 142 4.73 -7.72 -16.00
N GLY A 143 5.42 -6.58 -15.92
CA GLY A 143 6.48 -6.39 -14.91
C GLY A 143 5.98 -5.98 -13.51
N TYR A 144 5.02 -5.07 -13.47
CA TYR A 144 4.51 -4.50 -12.23
C TYR A 144 3.79 -5.54 -11.36
N ASN A 145 2.95 -6.39 -11.96
CA ASN A 145 2.24 -7.45 -11.24
C ASN A 145 3.18 -8.45 -10.59
N VAL A 146 4.26 -8.83 -11.27
CA VAL A 146 5.26 -9.76 -10.73
C VAL A 146 5.91 -9.16 -9.48
N LEU A 147 6.31 -7.88 -9.53
CA LEU A 147 6.87 -7.19 -8.36
C LEU A 147 5.86 -7.10 -7.21
N VAL A 148 4.62 -6.75 -7.50
CA VAL A 148 3.54 -6.67 -6.51
C VAL A 148 3.30 -8.02 -5.84
N VAL A 149 3.21 -9.10 -6.61
CA VAL A 149 3.01 -10.45 -6.07
C VAL A 149 4.22 -10.92 -5.27
N ILE A 150 5.44 -10.71 -5.78
CA ILE A 150 6.68 -11.06 -5.05
C ILE A 150 6.74 -10.30 -3.72
N PHE A 151 6.41 -9.02 -3.71
CA PHE A 151 6.42 -8.21 -2.50
C PHE A 151 5.37 -8.70 -1.48
N LEU A 152 4.15 -9.04 -1.93
CA LEU A 152 3.13 -9.62 -1.05
C LEU A 152 3.60 -10.94 -0.44
N LEU A 153 4.18 -11.81 -1.25
CA LEU A 153 4.73 -13.08 -0.79
C LEU A 153 5.87 -12.86 0.20
N ALA A 154 6.76 -11.89 -0.05
CA ALA A 154 7.84 -11.53 0.86
C ALA A 154 7.31 -11.01 2.21
N ILE A 155 6.26 -10.17 2.20
CA ILE A 155 5.56 -9.72 3.42
C ILE A 155 4.96 -10.93 4.15
N GLY A 156 4.21 -11.79 3.47
CA GLY A 156 3.57 -12.96 4.08
C GLY A 156 4.57 -13.95 4.67
N LEU A 157 5.64 -14.28 3.93
CA LEU A 157 6.74 -15.14 4.38
C LEU A 157 7.50 -14.54 5.55
N GLY A 158 7.79 -13.23 5.49
CA GLY A 158 8.43 -12.49 6.58
C GLY A 158 7.60 -12.53 7.86
N TYR A 159 6.30 -12.27 7.74
CA TYR A 159 5.35 -12.31 8.86
C TYR A 159 5.32 -13.70 9.49
N TRP A 160 5.08 -14.72 8.67
CA TRP A 160 4.98 -16.11 9.11
C TRP A 160 6.25 -16.60 9.79
N ARG A 161 7.42 -16.29 9.21
CA ARG A 161 8.72 -16.69 9.77
C ARG A 161 8.99 -16.03 11.12
N LEU A 162 8.64 -14.75 11.27
CA LEU A 162 8.82 -14.03 12.53
C LEU A 162 7.83 -14.49 13.59
N ARG A 163 6.58 -14.75 13.20
CA ARG A 163 5.55 -15.27 14.11
C ARG A 163 5.92 -16.64 14.67
N ARG A 164 6.47 -17.55 13.87
CA ARG A 164 6.96 -18.87 14.35
C ARG A 164 8.12 -18.79 15.35
N LYS A 165 8.92 -17.72 15.31
CA LYS A 165 10.02 -17.54 16.28
C LYS A 165 9.51 -17.07 17.66
N LYS A 166 8.30 -16.51 17.71
CA LYS A 166 7.65 -16.09 18.96
C LYS A 166 7.39 -17.28 19.87
N ASP A 167 6.80 -18.35 19.32
CA ASP A 167 6.41 -19.54 20.10
C ASP A 167 7.62 -20.16 20.82
N LYS A 168 8.80 -20.07 20.22
CA LYS A 168 10.05 -20.56 20.82
C LYS A 168 10.67 -19.63 21.87
N ALA A 169 10.36 -18.34 21.85
CA ALA A 169 10.95 -17.36 22.76
C ALA A 169 10.16 -17.26 24.08
N GLU A 170 8.84 -17.46 24.04
CA GLU A 170 7.99 -17.52 25.23
C GLU A 170 8.19 -18.83 26.03
N GLU A 171 8.70 -19.90 25.41
CA GLU A 171 9.05 -21.16 26.11
C GLU A 171 10.33 -21.08 26.97
N VAL A 172 11.21 -20.10 26.72
CA VAL A 172 12.54 -20.04 27.37
C VAL A 172 12.56 -19.16 28.63
N PHE A 173 11.55 -18.31 28.82
CA PHE A 173 11.41 -17.48 30.02
C PHE A 173 10.00 -17.60 30.59
N PRO A 174 9.77 -18.57 31.51
CA PRO A 174 8.54 -18.66 32.29
C PRO A 174 8.37 -17.50 33.28
#